data_AF-A0A8W8KCT8-F1
#
_entry.id   AF-A0A8W8KCT8-F1
#
_cell.length_a   1.000
_cell.length_b   1.000
_cell.length_c   1.000
_cell.angle_alpha   90.00
_cell.angle_beta   90.00
_cell.angle_gamma   90.00
#
_symmetry.space_group_name_H-M   'P 1'
#
loop_
_entity.id
_entity.type
_entity.pdbx_description
1 polymer ?
#
loop_
_entity_poly.entity_id
_entity_poly.type
_entity_poly.pdbx_seq_one_letter_code
_entity_poly.pdbx_strand_id
1 'polypeptide(L)'
;MPGQEDIEVTCELLAERLGELDEAPPLAILPIYSQLPSDLQAKIFEKAPDGVRKCIVATNIAETSLTVDGIMFVVDAGYCKLKVFNPKIGMDALQIFPISQANANQRSGRAGRTGPGHCYRLYTQRQYKDELLTNTVPEIQRTNLANVVLLLKSLGVQDLLQFHFMDPPPQDNILNSMYQLWITGALDNTGSLTPLGRQMVEFPLDPSLSKMLIVSLDMGCSAEILDPFGLIEASTHQPVDLDF
;
A
#
# COMPACT_ATOMS: atom_id res chain seq x y z
N MET A 1 2.78 3.78 -12.72
CA MET A 1 3.89 4.50 -12.08
C MET A 1 4.02 4.07 -10.62
N PRO A 2 5.21 4.15 -9.99
CA PRO A 2 5.41 3.61 -8.64
C PRO A 2 4.94 4.51 -7.49
N GLY A 3 4.93 5.83 -7.63
CA GLY A 3 4.50 6.75 -6.57
C GLY A 3 3.96 8.09 -7.07
N GLN A 4 3.57 8.96 -6.12
CA GLN A 4 3.02 10.29 -6.39
C GLN A 4 3.99 11.17 -7.19
N GLU A 5 5.22 11.33 -6.71
CA GLU A 5 6.24 12.17 -7.37
C GLU A 5 6.46 11.71 -8.83
N ASP A 6 6.58 10.40 -9.05
CA ASP A 6 6.71 9.84 -10.40
C ASP A 6 5.51 10.17 -11.29
N ILE A 7 4.30 10.17 -10.71
CA ILE A 7 3.05 10.47 -11.43
C ILE A 7 2.99 11.95 -11.80
N GLU A 8 3.25 12.84 -10.86
CA GLU A 8 3.18 14.28 -11.05
C GLU A 8 4.18 14.74 -12.11
N VAL A 9 5.45 14.32 -11.98
CA VAL A 9 6.51 14.59 -12.98
C VAL A 9 6.12 14.06 -14.36
N THR A 10 5.53 12.86 -14.43
CA THR A 10 5.07 12.29 -15.71
C THR A 10 3.92 13.08 -16.30
N CYS A 11 2.97 13.56 -15.48
CA CYS A 11 1.85 14.37 -15.95
C CYS A 11 2.34 15.72 -16.50
N GLU A 12 3.26 16.37 -15.80
CA GLU A 12 3.89 17.62 -16.23
C GLU A 12 4.64 17.44 -17.56
N LEU A 13 5.49 16.42 -17.66
CA LEU A 13 6.24 16.14 -18.88
C LEU A 13 5.32 15.78 -20.04
N LEU A 14 4.25 15.01 -19.80
CA LEU A 14 3.25 14.71 -20.84
C LEU A 14 2.56 15.98 -21.35
N ALA A 15 2.22 16.92 -20.45
CA ALA A 15 1.60 18.18 -20.83
C ALA A 15 2.56 19.08 -21.63
N GLU A 16 3.82 19.17 -21.20
CA GLU A 16 4.88 19.90 -21.91
C GLU A 16 5.08 19.35 -23.32
N ARG A 17 5.31 18.03 -23.45
CA ARG A 17 5.53 17.38 -24.75
C ARG A 17 4.31 17.43 -25.66
N LEU A 18 3.10 17.43 -25.12
CA LEU A 18 1.88 17.61 -25.91
C LEU A 18 1.83 19.01 -26.53
N GLY A 19 2.33 20.03 -25.83
CA GLY A 19 2.41 21.41 -26.34
C GLY A 19 3.48 21.62 -27.41
N GLU A 20 4.52 20.77 -27.46
CA GLU A 20 5.56 20.78 -28.49
C GLU A 20 5.14 20.13 -29.82
N LEU A 21 4.06 19.34 -29.81
CA LEU A 21 3.60 18.60 -31.00
C LEU A 21 2.63 19.45 -31.83
N ASP A 22 2.98 19.63 -33.11
CA ASP A 22 2.08 20.25 -34.08
C ASP A 22 0.86 19.35 -34.36
N GLU A 23 -0.34 19.93 -34.37
CA GLU A 23 -1.63 19.27 -34.67
C GLU A 23 -1.99 18.07 -33.75
N ALA A 24 -1.47 18.03 -32.52
CA ALA A 24 -1.82 16.98 -31.58
C ALA A 24 -3.31 17.02 -31.18
N PRO A 25 -4.05 15.90 -31.26
CA PRO A 25 -5.41 15.82 -30.73
C PRO A 25 -5.44 16.11 -29.21
N PRO A 26 -6.50 16.75 -28.69
CA PRO A 26 -6.58 17.10 -27.29
C PRO A 26 -6.54 15.87 -26.38
N LEU A 27 -5.71 15.93 -25.34
CA LEU A 27 -5.50 14.87 -24.35
C LEU A 27 -5.67 15.43 -22.94
N ALA A 28 -6.65 14.91 -22.20
CA ALA A 28 -6.84 15.21 -20.78
C ALA A 28 -5.94 14.28 -19.93
N ILE A 29 -4.99 14.86 -19.22
CA ILE A 29 -4.03 14.13 -18.36
C ILE A 29 -4.56 14.17 -16.92
N LEU A 30 -4.73 13.01 -16.30
CA LEU A 30 -5.33 12.86 -14.97
C LEU A 30 -4.45 11.97 -14.07
N PRO A 31 -3.91 12.49 -12.95
CA PRO A 31 -3.17 11.67 -11.98
C PRO A 31 -4.14 10.86 -11.10
N ILE A 32 -3.72 9.68 -10.67
CA ILE A 32 -4.44 8.92 -9.63
C ILE A 32 -3.47 8.15 -8.72
N TYR A 33 -3.51 8.48 -7.43
CA TYR A 33 -2.73 7.87 -6.36
C TYR A 33 -3.48 8.01 -5.02
N SER A 34 -3.06 7.26 -4.00
CA SER A 34 -3.82 7.04 -2.76
C SER A 34 -4.13 8.32 -1.96
N GLN A 35 -3.22 9.30 -1.98
CA GLN A 35 -3.34 10.56 -1.24
C GLN A 35 -4.13 11.65 -1.99
N LEU A 36 -4.60 11.38 -3.21
CA LEU A 36 -5.31 12.37 -4.00
C LEU A 36 -6.68 12.69 -3.38
N PRO A 37 -7.12 13.96 -3.26
CA PRO A 37 -8.44 14.32 -2.77
C PRO A 37 -9.57 13.65 -3.56
N SER A 38 -10.65 13.25 -2.88
CA SER A 38 -11.77 12.51 -3.46
C SER A 38 -12.40 13.20 -4.68
N ASP A 39 -12.51 14.53 -4.65
CA ASP A 39 -13.05 15.32 -5.76
C ASP A 39 -12.20 15.19 -7.03
N LEU A 40 -10.87 15.08 -6.88
CA LEU A 40 -9.94 14.88 -7.99
C LEU A 40 -9.92 13.42 -8.44
N GLN A 41 -10.07 12.46 -7.52
CA GLN A 41 -10.24 11.05 -7.89
C GLN A 41 -11.50 10.86 -8.73
N ALA A 42 -12.61 11.54 -8.40
CA ALA A 42 -13.88 11.43 -9.12
C ALA A 42 -13.74 11.80 -10.62
N LYS A 43 -12.88 12.76 -10.95
CA LYS A 43 -12.65 13.22 -12.34
C LYS A 43 -12.20 12.13 -13.30
N ILE A 44 -11.55 11.06 -12.81
CA ILE A 44 -11.12 9.95 -13.69
C ILE A 44 -12.32 9.18 -14.27
N PHE A 45 -13.44 9.16 -13.53
CA PHE A 45 -14.67 8.46 -13.92
C PHE A 45 -15.56 9.29 -14.84
N GLU A 46 -15.40 10.61 -14.85
CA GLU A 46 -16.16 11.49 -15.74
C GLU A 46 -15.85 11.18 -17.21
N LYS A 47 -16.89 11.17 -18.05
CA LYS A 47 -16.71 10.93 -19.49
C LYS A 47 -15.93 12.11 -20.09
N ALA A 48 -14.95 11.79 -20.93
CA ALA A 48 -14.22 12.80 -21.68
C ALA A 48 -15.18 13.55 -22.62
N PRO A 49 -14.99 14.87 -22.83
CA PRO A 49 -15.67 15.59 -23.92
C PRO A 49 -15.42 14.93 -25.27
N ASP A 50 -16.37 15.07 -26.20
CA ASP A 50 -16.25 14.45 -27.52
C ASP A 50 -15.01 14.97 -28.26
N GLY A 51 -14.23 14.04 -28.82
CA GLY A 51 -12.96 14.34 -29.49
C GLY A 51 -11.73 14.44 -28.58
N VAL A 52 -11.90 14.38 -27.26
CA VAL A 52 -10.78 14.42 -26.29
C VAL A 52 -10.47 13.02 -25.78
N ARG A 53 -9.18 12.64 -25.79
CA ARG A 53 -8.72 11.39 -25.17
C ARG A 53 -8.36 11.62 -23.71
N LYS A 54 -8.56 10.63 -22.84
CA LYS A 54 -8.04 10.65 -21.46
C LYS A 54 -6.76 9.84 -21.35
N CYS A 55 -5.77 10.39 -20.67
CA CYS A 55 -4.58 9.68 -20.21
C CYS A 55 -4.58 9.69 -18.67
N ILE A 56 -4.74 8.52 -18.07
CA ILE A 56 -4.71 8.38 -16.62
C ILE A 56 -3.34 7.82 -16.21
N VAL A 57 -2.62 8.58 -15.40
CA VAL A 57 -1.32 8.18 -14.87
C VAL A 57 -1.51 7.68 -13.44
N ALA A 58 -1.40 6.36 -13.25
CA ALA A 58 -1.85 5.68 -12.04
C ALA A 58 -0.74 4.92 -11.30
N THR A 59 -0.91 4.76 -9.99
CA THR A 59 -0.25 3.67 -9.23
C THR A 59 -0.94 2.32 -9.48
N ASN A 60 -0.54 1.28 -8.75
CA ASN A 60 -1.21 -0.02 -8.75
C ASN A 60 -2.68 0.03 -8.25
N ILE A 61 -3.20 1.17 -7.80
CA ILE A 61 -4.64 1.33 -7.48
C ILE A 61 -5.54 1.02 -8.69
N ALA A 62 -5.08 1.36 -9.90
CA ALA A 62 -5.79 1.05 -11.15
C ALA A 62 -5.74 -0.45 -11.51
N GLU A 63 -4.89 -1.24 -10.86
CA GLU A 63 -4.73 -2.67 -11.14
C GLU A 63 -5.89 -3.49 -10.60
N THR A 64 -6.38 -3.20 -9.39
CA THR A 64 -7.42 -3.98 -8.72
C THR A 64 -8.65 -3.15 -8.36
N SER A 65 -8.45 -1.94 -7.83
CA SER A 65 -9.45 -1.24 -7.02
C SER A 65 -10.34 -0.28 -7.82
N LEU A 66 -9.97 0.05 -9.06
CA LEU A 66 -10.70 1.00 -9.89
C LEU A 66 -11.16 0.37 -11.20
N THR A 67 -12.38 0.70 -11.59
CA THR A 67 -12.98 0.32 -12.86
C THR A 67 -13.27 1.56 -13.69
N VAL A 68 -12.25 2.03 -14.42
CA VAL A 68 -12.45 3.11 -15.39
C VAL A 68 -12.84 2.49 -16.72
N ASP A 69 -13.99 2.91 -17.24
CA ASP A 69 -14.49 2.46 -18.54
C ASP A 69 -13.77 3.16 -19.70
N GLY A 70 -13.68 2.47 -20.83
CA GLY A 70 -13.10 3.01 -22.07
C GLY A 70 -11.58 2.99 -22.13
N ILE A 71 -10.90 2.26 -21.23
CA ILE A 71 -9.46 2.01 -21.36
C ILE A 71 -9.23 1.05 -22.52
N MET A 72 -8.61 1.54 -23.59
CA MET A 72 -8.22 0.74 -24.76
C MET A 72 -6.71 0.54 -24.86
N PHE A 73 -5.93 1.37 -24.15
CA PHE A 73 -4.47 1.38 -24.20
C PHE A 73 -3.91 1.38 -22.78
N VAL A 74 -2.96 0.49 -22.51
CA VAL A 74 -2.20 0.44 -21.26
C VAL A 74 -0.72 0.55 -21.56
N VAL A 75 -0.01 1.41 -20.82
CA VAL A 75 1.46 1.49 -20.83
C VAL A 75 1.95 1.01 -19.47
N ASP A 76 2.68 -0.10 -19.45
CA ASP A 76 3.14 -0.75 -18.22
C ASP A 76 4.66 -0.63 -18.09
N ALA A 77 5.10 0.16 -17.11
CA ALA A 77 6.51 0.32 -16.77
C ALA A 77 7.10 -0.92 -16.07
N GLY A 78 6.29 -1.85 -15.57
CA GLY A 78 6.76 -3.08 -14.94
C GLY A 78 7.19 -2.94 -13.47
N TYR A 79 6.89 -1.80 -12.82
CA TYR A 79 7.24 -1.54 -11.42
C TYR A 79 6.02 -1.25 -10.54
N CYS A 80 6.19 -1.48 -9.25
CA CYS A 80 5.28 -1.09 -8.17
C CYS A 80 6.06 -0.74 -6.90
N LYS A 81 5.46 0.03 -6.00
CA LYS A 81 6.02 0.30 -4.67
C LYS A 81 5.33 -0.61 -3.66
N LEU A 82 6.11 -1.39 -2.92
CA LEU A 82 5.61 -2.34 -1.93
C LEU A 82 6.22 -2.05 -0.56
N LYS A 83 5.41 -2.27 0.48
CA LYS A 83 5.88 -2.30 1.87
C LYS A 83 6.64 -3.60 2.10
N VAL A 84 7.87 -3.47 2.58
CA VAL A 84 8.79 -4.57 2.89
C VAL A 84 9.44 -4.36 4.25
N PHE A 85 9.38 -5.37 5.10
CA PHE A 85 10.01 -5.39 6.41
C PHE A 85 11.50 -5.72 6.31
N ASN A 86 12.34 -4.89 6.92
CA ASN A 86 13.75 -5.19 7.09
C ASN A 86 14.01 -5.73 8.50
N PRO A 87 14.22 -7.05 8.68
CA PRO A 87 14.37 -7.64 10.01
C PRO A 87 15.65 -7.21 10.73
N LYS A 88 16.68 -6.75 10.02
CA LYS A 88 17.93 -6.26 10.63
C LYS A 88 17.76 -4.90 11.31
N ILE A 89 16.93 -4.05 10.72
CA ILE A 89 16.65 -2.70 11.23
C ILE A 89 15.37 -2.71 12.10
N GLY A 90 14.51 -3.72 11.92
CA GLY A 90 13.26 -3.87 12.66
C GLY A 90 12.16 -2.91 12.21
N MET A 91 12.22 -2.41 10.98
CA MET A 91 11.28 -1.43 10.44
C MET A 91 10.78 -1.81 9.04
N ASP A 92 9.56 -1.39 8.72
CA ASP A 92 9.03 -1.45 7.37
C ASP A 92 9.59 -0.30 6.51
N ALA A 93 9.85 -0.60 5.25
CA ALA A 93 10.26 0.38 4.25
C ALA A 93 9.39 0.23 3.00
N LEU A 94 9.07 1.36 2.36
CA LEU A 94 8.48 1.37 1.02
C LEU A 94 9.58 1.35 -0.02
N GLN A 95 9.64 0.28 -0.80
CA GLN A 95 10.66 0.10 -1.84
C GLN A 95 10.01 -0.21 -3.19
N ILE A 96 10.68 0.19 -4.26
CA ILE A 96 10.24 -0.06 -5.63
C ILE A 96 10.72 -1.46 -6.03
N PHE A 97 9.80 -2.30 -6.49
CA PHE A 97 10.07 -3.65 -6.99
C PHE A 97 9.49 -3.84 -8.39
N PRO A 98 10.11 -4.73 -9.19
CA PRO A 98 9.45 -5.28 -10.38
C PRO A 98 8.12 -5.95 -10.00
N ILE A 99 7.14 -5.85 -10.89
CA ILE A 99 5.84 -6.49 -10.70
C ILE A 99 5.90 -8.00 -10.95
N SER A 100 4.89 -8.75 -10.48
CA SER A 100 4.74 -10.15 -10.88
C SER A 100 4.09 -10.29 -12.26
N GLN A 101 4.17 -11.49 -12.85
CA GLN A 101 3.45 -11.82 -14.08
C GLN A 101 1.94 -11.70 -13.88
N ALA A 102 1.42 -12.12 -12.72
CA ALA A 102 0.01 -11.93 -12.37
C ALA A 102 -0.39 -10.44 -12.41
N ASN A 103 0.42 -9.54 -11.84
CA ASN A 103 0.16 -8.10 -11.88
C ASN A 103 0.19 -7.56 -13.31
N ALA A 104 1.22 -7.93 -14.09
CA ALA A 104 1.36 -7.53 -15.49
C ALA A 104 0.16 -7.97 -16.34
N ASN A 105 -0.40 -9.14 -16.04
CA ASN A 105 -1.58 -9.66 -16.72
C ASN A 105 -2.86 -8.91 -16.31
N GLN A 106 -3.02 -8.58 -15.02
CA GLN A 106 -4.12 -7.74 -14.54
C GLN A 106 -4.08 -6.35 -15.20
N ARG A 107 -2.90 -5.73 -15.25
CA ARG A 107 -2.68 -4.44 -15.91
C ARG A 107 -3.06 -4.48 -17.39
N SER A 108 -2.57 -5.47 -18.15
CA SER A 108 -2.96 -5.64 -19.55
C SER A 108 -4.45 -5.93 -19.73
N GLY A 109 -5.08 -6.62 -18.77
CA GLY A 109 -6.51 -6.92 -18.78
C GLY A 109 -7.39 -5.68 -18.71
N ARG A 110 -6.89 -4.56 -18.18
CA ARG A 110 -7.62 -3.28 -18.15
C ARG A 110 -7.92 -2.75 -19.55
N ALA A 111 -7.03 -2.96 -20.52
CA ALA A 111 -7.25 -2.56 -21.92
C ALA A 111 -8.33 -3.40 -22.64
N GLY A 112 -8.66 -4.58 -22.12
CA GLY A 112 -9.55 -5.55 -22.78
C GLY A 112 -11.00 -5.52 -22.31
N ARG A 113 -11.39 -4.58 -21.44
CA ARG A 113 -12.72 -4.61 -20.79
C ARG A 113 -13.86 -4.17 -21.69
N THR A 114 -13.64 -3.15 -22.50
CA THR A 114 -14.66 -2.55 -23.38
C THR A 114 -14.56 -3.01 -24.83
N GLY A 115 -13.48 -3.70 -25.20
CA GLY A 115 -13.23 -4.15 -26.57
C GLY A 115 -11.77 -4.58 -26.77
N PRO A 116 -11.34 -4.83 -28.02
CA PRO A 116 -9.96 -5.14 -28.33
C PRO A 116 -9.04 -3.97 -27.96
N GLY A 117 -8.11 -4.18 -27.02
CA GLY A 117 -7.17 -3.17 -26.57
C GLY A 117 -5.72 -3.57 -26.75
N HIS A 118 -4.81 -2.62 -26.51
CA HIS A 118 -3.37 -2.81 -26.61
C HIS A 118 -2.67 -2.54 -25.27
N CYS A 119 -1.69 -3.37 -24.95
CA CYS A 119 -0.82 -3.18 -23.79
C CYS A 119 0.63 -3.08 -24.25
N TYR A 120 1.27 -1.95 -23.94
CA TYR A 120 2.68 -1.68 -24.20
C TYR A 120 3.47 -1.90 -22.92
N ARG A 121 4.23 -2.99 -22.87
CA ARG A 121 5.13 -3.30 -21.75
C ARG A 121 6.51 -2.71 -22.03
N LEU A 122 7.03 -1.88 -21.13
CA LEU A 122 8.34 -1.22 -21.28
C LEU A 122 9.52 -2.11 -20.86
N TYR A 123 9.36 -3.43 -21.00
CA TYR A 123 10.33 -4.44 -20.64
C TYR A 123 10.27 -5.58 -21.66
N THR A 124 11.36 -6.32 -21.80
CA THR A 124 11.48 -7.36 -22.83
C THR A 124 10.62 -8.58 -22.49
N GLN A 125 10.25 -9.35 -23.53
CA GLN A 125 9.56 -10.62 -23.33
C GLN A 125 10.38 -11.61 -22.49
N ARG A 126 11.71 -11.55 -22.59
CA ARG A 126 12.62 -12.36 -21.77
C ARG A 126 12.47 -12.00 -20.29
N GLN A 127 12.54 -10.72 -19.94
CA GLN A 127 12.33 -10.25 -18.57
C GLN A 127 10.99 -10.71 -18.01
N TYR A 128 9.91 -10.60 -18.81
CA TYR A 128 8.58 -11.07 -18.41
C TYR A 128 8.54 -12.56 -18.06
N LYS A 129 9.22 -13.42 -18.84
CA LYS A 129 9.16 -14.88 -18.69
C LYS A 129 10.14 -15.41 -17.65
N ASP A 130 11.35 -14.85 -17.62
CA ASP A 130 12.49 -15.45 -16.91
C ASP A 130 12.85 -14.69 -15.63
N GLU A 131 12.53 -13.39 -15.53
CA GLU A 131 12.93 -12.55 -14.38
C GLU A 131 11.75 -12.20 -13.45
N LEU A 132 10.54 -11.99 -13.99
CA LEU A 132 9.38 -11.66 -13.17
C LEU A 132 8.83 -12.90 -12.46
N LEU A 133 8.59 -12.76 -11.15
CA LEU A 133 7.91 -13.77 -10.35
C LEU A 133 6.51 -14.05 -10.89
N THR A 134 6.04 -15.29 -10.83
CA THR A 134 4.70 -15.66 -11.30
C THR A 134 3.61 -14.91 -10.53
N ASN A 135 3.73 -14.88 -9.20
CA ASN A 135 2.81 -14.24 -8.28
C ASN A 135 3.57 -13.29 -7.35
N THR A 136 2.88 -12.26 -6.86
CA THR A 136 3.41 -11.36 -5.84
C THR A 136 3.59 -12.11 -4.52
N VAL A 137 4.68 -11.82 -3.81
CA VAL A 137 4.88 -12.34 -2.44
C VAL A 137 3.75 -11.82 -1.52
N PRO A 138 3.05 -12.70 -0.79
CA PRO A 138 1.98 -12.31 0.14
C PRO A 138 2.42 -11.27 1.16
N GLU A 139 1.50 -10.37 1.55
CA GLU A 139 1.81 -9.27 2.47
C GLU A 139 2.30 -9.75 3.84
N ILE A 140 1.69 -10.82 4.36
CA ILE A 140 2.08 -11.43 5.64
C ILE A 140 3.54 -11.92 5.65
N GLN A 141 4.10 -12.28 4.49
CA GLN A 141 5.48 -12.76 4.40
C GLN A 141 6.50 -11.62 4.33
N ARG A 142 6.05 -10.38 4.14
CA ARG A 142 6.93 -9.24 3.81
C ARG A 142 6.67 -7.99 4.66
N THR A 143 5.84 -8.04 5.69
CA THR A 143 5.54 -6.90 6.57
C THR A 143 5.82 -7.23 8.03
N ASN A 144 5.93 -6.19 8.88
CA ASN A 144 5.99 -6.39 10.33
C ASN A 144 4.70 -7.06 10.84
N LEU A 145 4.85 -8.11 11.64
CA LEU A 145 3.75 -8.90 12.17
C LEU A 145 3.37 -8.51 13.60
N ALA A 146 3.96 -7.45 14.19
CA ALA A 146 3.67 -7.05 15.57
C ALA A 146 2.17 -6.84 15.83
N ASN A 147 1.47 -6.09 14.98
CA ASN A 147 0.01 -5.89 15.10
C ASN A 147 -0.76 -7.19 14.89
N VAL A 148 -0.36 -8.01 13.92
CA VAL A 148 -1.02 -9.30 13.62
C VAL A 148 -0.86 -10.28 14.79
N VAL A 149 0.34 -10.37 15.36
CA VAL A 149 0.65 -11.21 16.53
C VAL A 149 -0.14 -10.74 17.75
N LEU A 150 -0.19 -9.43 17.98
CA LEU A 150 -0.96 -8.84 19.08
C LEU A 150 -2.45 -9.18 18.97
N LEU A 151 -3.02 -9.04 17.76
CA LEU A 151 -4.41 -9.40 17.46
C LEU A 151 -4.67 -10.91 17.59
N LEU A 152 -3.80 -11.77 17.06
CA LEU A 152 -3.97 -13.22 17.19
C LEU A 152 -3.93 -13.67 18.66
N LYS A 153 -3.07 -13.04 19.46
CA LYS A 153 -2.97 -13.29 20.90
C LYS A 153 -4.22 -12.82 21.66
N SER A 154 -4.81 -11.68 21.27
CA SER A 154 -6.08 -11.21 21.86
C SER A 154 -7.26 -12.12 21.52
N LEU A 155 -7.24 -12.75 20.34
CA LEU A 155 -8.20 -13.78 19.92
C LEU A 155 -8.00 -15.15 20.62
N GLY A 156 -6.97 -15.29 21.47
CA GLY A 156 -6.73 -16.51 22.25
C GLY A 156 -5.86 -17.56 21.55
N VAL A 157 -5.19 -17.22 20.44
CA VAL A 157 -4.26 -18.12 19.77
C VAL A 157 -2.99 -18.30 20.62
N GLN A 158 -2.79 -19.52 21.15
CA GLN A 158 -1.66 -19.83 22.02
C GLN A 158 -0.37 -20.03 21.22
N ASP A 159 -0.38 -20.95 20.25
CA ASP A 159 0.78 -21.27 19.41
C ASP A 159 0.61 -20.67 18.02
N LEU A 160 1.41 -19.65 17.72
CA LEU A 160 1.42 -18.97 16.43
C LEU A 160 2.13 -19.77 15.34
N LEU A 161 3.04 -20.67 15.71
CA LEU A 161 3.78 -21.51 14.76
C LEU A 161 2.91 -22.65 14.22
N GLN A 162 1.93 -23.10 15.00
CA GLN A 162 0.93 -24.09 14.60
C GLN A 162 -0.33 -23.45 14.00
N PHE A 163 -0.43 -22.12 13.97
CA PHE A 163 -1.59 -21.45 13.40
C PHE A 163 -1.67 -21.69 11.88
N HIS A 164 -2.87 -22.03 11.40
CA HIS A 164 -3.12 -22.36 10.00
C HIS A 164 -3.22 -21.11 9.12
N PHE A 165 -2.08 -20.47 8.84
CA PHE A 165 -1.99 -19.43 7.82
C PHE A 165 -2.19 -20.03 6.42
N MET A 166 -2.87 -19.29 5.53
CA MET A 166 -2.97 -19.64 4.11
C MET A 166 -1.57 -19.62 3.45
N ASP A 167 -0.84 -18.53 3.67
CA ASP A 167 0.55 -18.37 3.31
C ASP A 167 1.34 -18.09 4.59
N PRO A 168 2.05 -19.07 5.16
CA PRO A 168 2.74 -18.88 6.45
C PRO A 168 3.86 -17.84 6.32
N PRO A 169 3.97 -16.89 7.26
CA PRO A 169 5.11 -16.00 7.31
C PRO A 169 6.39 -16.74 7.74
N PRO A 170 7.58 -16.18 7.42
CA PRO A 170 8.83 -16.71 7.95
C PRO A 170 8.81 -16.77 9.49
N GLN A 171 9.28 -17.88 10.05
CA GLN A 171 9.29 -18.09 11.51
C GLN A 171 10.08 -16.98 12.23
N ASP A 172 11.18 -16.53 11.64
CA ASP A 172 12.00 -15.43 12.16
C ASP A 172 11.19 -14.13 12.32
N ASN A 173 10.26 -13.83 11.40
CA ASN A 173 9.41 -12.63 11.49
C ASN A 173 8.41 -12.76 12.65
N ILE A 174 7.84 -13.95 12.86
CA ILE A 174 6.93 -14.21 14.00
C ILE A 174 7.70 -14.04 15.31
N LEU A 175 8.87 -14.67 15.43
CA LEU A 175 9.69 -14.63 16.64
C LEU A 175 10.17 -13.20 16.95
N ASN A 176 10.61 -12.46 15.94
CA ASN A 176 11.02 -11.06 16.11
C ASN A 176 9.85 -10.18 16.56
N SER A 177 8.65 -10.39 15.97
CA SER A 177 7.45 -9.64 16.38
C SER A 177 7.02 -9.97 17.82
N MET A 178 7.07 -11.24 18.23
CA MET A 178 6.85 -11.63 19.62
C MET A 178 7.87 -11.00 20.57
N TYR A 179 9.14 -10.97 20.18
CA TYR A 179 10.21 -10.35 20.96
C TYR A 179 10.00 -8.83 21.11
N GLN A 180 9.61 -8.14 20.04
CA GLN A 180 9.26 -6.72 20.08
C GLN A 180 8.08 -6.44 21.03
N LEU A 181 7.03 -7.25 20.97
CA LEU A 181 5.87 -7.11 21.86
C LEU A 181 6.21 -7.42 23.33
N TRP A 182 7.13 -8.36 23.58
CA TRP A 182 7.65 -8.65 24.91
C TRP A 182 8.45 -7.46 25.47
N ILE A 183 9.36 -6.87 24.70
CA ILE A 183 10.09 -5.64 25.10
C ILE A 183 9.11 -4.48 25.38
N THR A 184 8.07 -4.37 24.56
CA THR A 184 7.04 -3.35 24.68
C THR A 184 6.15 -3.60 25.91
N GLY A 185 6.20 -4.80 26.52
CA GLY A 185 5.39 -5.18 27.68
C GLY A 185 3.96 -5.58 27.33
N ALA A 186 3.66 -5.76 26.04
CA ALA A 186 2.38 -6.27 25.57
C ALA A 186 2.24 -7.79 25.81
N LEU A 187 3.37 -8.52 25.77
CA LEU A 187 3.44 -9.94 26.11
C LEU A 187 4.28 -10.16 27.37
N ASP A 188 3.93 -11.19 28.14
CA ASP A 188 4.73 -11.65 29.29
C ASP A 188 5.81 -12.68 28.90
N ASN A 189 6.57 -13.18 29.87
CA ASN A 189 7.63 -14.17 29.66
C ASN A 189 7.11 -15.53 29.16
N THR A 190 5.81 -15.79 29.27
CA THR A 190 5.16 -17.01 28.77
C THR A 190 4.60 -16.81 27.36
N GLY A 191 4.65 -15.59 26.82
CA GLY A 191 4.05 -15.23 25.55
C GLY A 191 2.54 -15.00 25.62
N SER A 192 2.01 -14.76 26.83
CA SER A 192 0.60 -14.42 27.08
C SER A 192 0.39 -12.90 27.10
N LEU A 193 -0.81 -12.47 26.74
CA LEU A 193 -1.17 -11.06 26.65
C LEU A 193 -1.31 -10.41 28.05
N THR A 194 -0.58 -9.32 28.29
CA THR A 194 -0.64 -8.56 29.54
C THR A 194 -1.87 -7.63 29.59
N PRO A 195 -2.23 -7.05 30.76
CA PRO A 195 -3.28 -6.01 30.82
C PRO A 195 -2.96 -4.82 29.90
N LEU A 196 -1.69 -4.43 29.82
CA LEU A 196 -1.22 -3.38 28.91
C LEU A 196 -1.41 -3.80 27.44
N GLY A 197 -1.02 -5.04 27.09
CA GLY A 197 -1.22 -5.57 25.74
C GLY A 197 -2.70 -5.62 25.32
N ARG A 198 -3.62 -5.89 26.26
CA ARG A 198 -5.07 -5.84 25.99
C ARG A 198 -5.53 -4.43 25.65
N GLN A 199 -5.06 -3.41 26.36
CA GLN A 199 -5.37 -2.02 26.02
C GLN A 199 -4.78 -1.63 24.67
N MET A 200 -3.56 -2.08 24.34
CA MET A 200 -2.94 -1.77 23.04
C MET A 200 -3.75 -2.30 21.84
N VAL A 201 -4.46 -3.42 21.99
CA VAL A 201 -5.30 -4.02 20.92
C VAL A 201 -6.48 -3.12 20.55
N GLU A 202 -6.96 -2.28 21.47
CA GLU A 202 -8.11 -1.40 21.23
C GLU A 202 -7.77 -0.23 20.30
N PHE A 203 -6.48 0.08 20.12
CA PHE A 203 -6.03 1.16 19.26
C PHE A 203 -5.64 0.65 17.86
N PRO A 204 -6.05 1.31 16.77
CA PRO A 204 -5.67 0.95 15.40
C PRO A 204 -4.23 1.38 15.04
N LEU A 205 -3.32 1.31 16.00
CA LEU A 205 -1.96 1.86 15.93
C LEU A 205 -0.91 0.76 16.09
N ASP A 206 0.31 1.05 15.61
CA ASP A 206 1.47 0.21 15.90
C ASP A 206 1.72 0.09 17.41
N PRO A 207 2.20 -1.05 17.93
CA PRO A 207 2.17 -1.32 19.38
C PRO A 207 3.06 -0.36 20.17
N SER A 208 4.15 0.13 19.56
CA SER A 208 5.02 1.16 20.12
C SER A 208 4.30 2.51 20.28
N LEU A 209 3.45 2.86 19.32
CA LEU A 209 2.64 4.09 19.34
C LEU A 209 1.49 3.95 20.34
N SER A 210 0.79 2.81 20.35
CA SER A 210 -0.24 2.49 21.35
C SER A 210 0.32 2.58 22.77
N LYS A 211 1.53 2.03 23.00
CA LYS A 211 2.20 2.15 24.30
C LYS A 211 2.43 3.60 24.71
N MET A 212 2.94 4.41 23.78
CA MET A 212 3.26 5.80 24.05
C MET A 212 2.01 6.58 24.47
N LEU A 213 0.89 6.36 23.79
CA LEU A 213 -0.40 6.95 24.16
C LEU A 213 -0.87 6.50 25.55
N ILE A 214 -0.83 5.20 25.85
CA ILE A 214 -1.26 4.69 27.15
C ILE A 214 -0.41 5.29 28.28
N VAL A 215 0.91 5.33 28.11
CA VAL A 215 1.83 5.90 29.12
C VAL A 215 1.68 7.42 29.23
N SER A 216 1.33 8.12 28.15
CA SER A 216 1.10 9.58 28.18
C SER A 216 -0.05 9.99 29.10
N LEU A 217 -1.06 9.13 29.27
CA LEU A 217 -2.16 9.34 30.22
C LEU A 217 -1.65 9.33 31.67
N ASP A 218 -0.79 8.37 32.01
CA ASP A 218 -0.17 8.27 33.34
C ASP A 218 0.79 9.45 33.61
N MET A 219 1.43 9.98 32.57
CA MET A 219 2.36 11.11 32.66
C MET A 219 1.66 12.49 32.58
N GLY A 220 0.36 12.53 32.29
CA GLY A 220 -0.40 13.77 32.16
C GLY A 220 -0.04 14.63 30.94
N CYS A 221 0.57 14.03 29.91
CA CYS A 221 0.98 14.70 28.67
C CYS A 221 0.25 14.16 27.43
N SER A 222 -0.96 13.65 27.62
CA SER A 222 -1.73 13.01 26.55
C SER A 222 -2.13 13.98 25.45
N ALA A 223 -2.39 15.26 25.76
CA ALA A 223 -2.76 16.26 24.77
C ALA A 223 -1.61 16.55 23.79
N GLU A 224 -0.40 16.71 24.32
CA GLU A 224 0.82 16.98 23.55
C GLU A 224 1.28 15.79 22.71
N ILE A 225 0.87 14.58 23.10
CA ILE A 225 1.11 13.36 22.34
C ILE A 225 0.00 13.18 21.29
N LEU A 226 -1.26 13.49 21.57
CA LEU A 226 -2.34 13.30 20.59
C LEU A 226 -2.16 14.17 19.32
N ASP A 227 -1.73 15.42 19.48
CA ASP A 227 -1.56 16.37 18.38
C ASP A 227 -0.57 15.90 17.28
N PRO A 228 0.69 15.51 17.61
CA PRO A 228 1.60 14.93 16.62
C PRO A 228 1.17 13.55 16.15
N PHE A 229 0.39 12.79 16.93
CA PHE A 229 -0.10 11.48 16.51
C PHE A 229 -1.15 11.59 15.40
N GLY A 230 -2.09 12.54 15.50
CA GLY A 230 -3.02 12.82 14.41
C GLY A 230 -2.29 13.26 13.12
N LEU A 231 -1.17 13.99 13.25
CA LEU A 231 -0.33 14.37 12.11
C LEU A 231 0.45 13.19 11.51
N ILE A 232 0.99 12.31 12.36
CA ILE A 232 1.76 11.12 11.93
C ILE A 232 0.83 10.11 11.25
N GLU A 233 -0.33 9.80 11.82
CA GLU A 233 -1.30 8.89 11.20
C GLU A 233 -1.79 9.40 9.86
N ALA A 234 -2.16 10.68 9.75
CA ALA A 234 -2.59 11.28 8.48
C ALA A 234 -1.53 11.17 7.37
N SER A 235 -0.25 11.01 7.74
CA SER A 235 0.86 10.84 6.80
C SER A 235 1.17 9.37 6.44
N THR A 236 0.80 8.40 7.29
CA THR A 236 1.14 6.97 7.13
C THR A 236 -0.05 6.07 6.76
N HIS A 237 -1.29 6.42 7.11
CA HIS A 237 -2.51 5.72 6.67
C HIS A 237 -3.68 6.71 6.51
N GLN A 238 -4.68 6.33 5.70
CA GLN A 238 -5.89 7.14 5.50
C GLN A 238 -6.55 7.48 6.84
N PRO A 239 -7.21 8.64 6.97
CA PRO A 239 -7.87 9.02 8.21
C PRO A 239 -8.93 7.97 8.56
N VAL A 240 -8.77 7.34 9.71
CA VAL A 240 -9.86 6.60 10.35
C VAL A 240 -10.67 7.66 11.07
N ASP A 241 -11.92 7.87 10.64
CA ASP A 241 -12.87 8.72 11.35
C ASP A 241 -13.08 8.15 12.75
N LEU A 242 -12.36 8.70 13.73
CA LEU A 242 -12.61 8.51 15.15
C LEU A 242 -13.69 9.51 15.57
N ASP A 243 -14.95 9.16 15.31
CA ASP A 243 -16.06 9.78 16.01
C ASP A 243 -16.08 9.25 17.44
N PHE A 244 -15.93 10.18 18.39
CA PHE A 244 -15.89 9.98 19.84
C PHE A 244 -17.14 9.29 20.43
#